data_AF-A0A955NUN8-F1
#
_entry.id   AF-A0A955NUN8-F1
#
_cell.length_a   1.000
_cell.length_b   1.000
_cell.length_c   1.000
_cell.angle_alpha   90.00
_cell.angle_beta   90.00
_cell.angle_gamma   90.00
#
_symmetry.space_group_name_H-M   'P 1'
#
loop_
_entity.id
_entity.type
_entity.pdbx_description
1 polymer ?
#
loop_
_entity_poly.entity_id
_entity_poly.type
_entity_poly.pdbx_seq_one_letter_code
_entity_poly.pdbx_strand_id
1 'polypeptide(L)'
;KPTTNEGVIKTSGGGSIQIADEPWINSGRIEVATSSPFSTQFDRPFTQSATGTLSLDIGGTSAANIATVDVGGGVANLDGTLEINLVSDFDPSVGNSFVIMTYGSRSGTFSTEDLPPLDAGEAWMLNYNANDITLEVVSP
;
A
#
# COMPACT_ATOMS: atom_id res chain seq x y z
N LYS A 1 16.97 15.84 -6.95
CA LYS A 1 17.50 14.47 -7.26
C LYS A 1 16.61 13.52 -6.48
N PRO A 2 16.16 12.38 -7.05
CA PRO A 2 15.29 11.51 -6.29
C PRO A 2 15.99 11.03 -5.02
N THR A 3 15.24 10.97 -3.92
CA THR A 3 15.70 10.31 -2.70
C THR A 3 15.36 8.83 -2.81
N THR A 4 16.32 7.97 -2.47
CA THR A 4 16.15 6.51 -2.59
C THR A 4 16.23 5.89 -1.20
N ASN A 5 15.21 5.11 -0.84
CA ASN A 5 15.29 4.17 0.26
C ASN A 5 15.93 2.87 -0.24
N GLU A 6 17.05 2.47 0.35
CA GLU A 6 17.67 1.15 0.16
C GLU A 6 17.59 0.29 1.43
N GLY A 7 17.07 0.85 2.53
CA GLY A 7 16.95 0.20 3.83
C GLY A 7 15.51 -0.12 4.20
N VAL A 8 15.21 -0.08 5.51
CA VAL A 8 13.86 -0.32 6.03
C VAL A 8 13.32 0.97 6.63
N ILE A 9 12.13 1.37 6.19
CA ILE A 9 11.34 2.45 6.76
C ILE A 9 10.10 1.82 7.37
N LYS A 10 9.80 2.14 8.62
CA LYS A 10 8.62 1.62 9.32
C LYS A 10 7.83 2.76 9.94
N THR A 11 6.52 2.79 9.73
CA THR A 11 5.63 3.59 10.58
C THR A 11 5.31 2.80 11.84
N SER A 12 5.35 3.46 13.00
CA SER A 12 4.95 2.84 14.28
C SER A 12 4.09 3.79 15.08
N GLY A 13 3.04 3.26 15.73
CA GLY A 13 2.38 3.94 16.85
C GLY A 13 1.60 5.22 16.51
N GLY A 14 0.90 5.28 15.37
CA GLY A 14 0.04 6.45 15.08
C GLY A 14 0.61 7.46 14.08
N GLY A 15 1.91 7.36 13.77
CA GLY A 15 2.63 8.37 13.00
C GLY A 15 2.39 8.25 11.50
N SER A 16 2.21 9.40 10.83
CA SER A 16 2.26 9.50 9.38
C SER A 16 3.68 9.85 8.93
N ILE A 17 4.09 9.30 7.79
CA ILE A 17 5.28 9.78 7.06
C ILE A 17 4.79 10.77 6.00
N GLN A 18 5.40 11.95 5.96
CA GLN A 18 5.08 13.01 5.00
C GLN A 18 6.37 13.37 4.26
N ILE A 19 6.35 13.27 2.93
CA ILE A 19 7.51 13.55 2.08
C ILE A 19 7.09 14.53 0.98
N ALA A 20 7.47 15.80 1.14
CA ALA A 20 6.91 16.89 0.35
C ALA A 20 7.77 17.33 -0.86
N ASP A 21 9.10 17.21 -0.76
CA ASP A 21 9.97 18.11 -1.54
C ASP A 21 10.69 17.49 -2.74
N GLU A 22 10.76 16.16 -2.87
CA GLU A 22 11.47 15.50 -3.99
C GLU A 22 10.79 14.20 -4.42
N PRO A 23 10.93 13.78 -5.70
CA PRO A 23 10.56 12.44 -6.13
C PRO A 23 11.24 11.37 -5.27
N TRP A 24 10.53 10.28 -5.01
CA TRP A 24 10.99 9.23 -4.11
C TRP A 24 11.03 7.87 -4.77
N ILE A 25 12.07 7.10 -4.44
CA ILE A 25 12.25 5.74 -4.92
C ILE A 25 12.35 4.82 -3.72
N ASN A 26 11.54 3.77 -3.70
CA ASN A 26 11.69 2.66 -2.78
C ASN A 26 12.39 1.48 -3.47
N SER A 27 13.63 1.21 -3.04
CA SER A 27 14.44 0.06 -3.43
C SER A 27 14.76 -0.89 -2.29
N GLY A 28 14.42 -0.50 -1.05
CA GLY A 28 14.38 -1.36 0.13
C GLY A 28 12.96 -1.68 0.53
N ARG A 29 12.65 -1.61 1.83
CA ARG A 29 11.35 -1.95 2.39
C ARG A 29 10.68 -0.74 3.05
N ILE A 30 9.40 -0.55 2.77
CA ILE A 30 8.52 0.36 3.52
C ILE A 30 7.46 -0.50 4.19
N GLU A 31 7.36 -0.42 5.51
CA GLU A 31 6.32 -1.05 6.32
C GLU A 31 5.39 0.03 6.88
N VAL A 32 4.13 -0.08 6.54
CA VAL A 32 3.10 0.88 6.89
C VAL A 32 2.10 0.19 7.80
N ALA A 33 2.22 0.46 9.09
CA ALA A 33 1.26 -0.02 10.09
C ALA A 33 -0.06 0.74 9.99
N THR A 34 -1.15 0.12 10.45
CA THR A 34 -2.44 0.79 10.61
C THR A 34 -2.30 1.95 11.59
N SER A 35 -2.64 3.17 11.18
CA SER A 35 -2.75 4.29 12.12
C SER A 35 -3.42 5.53 11.52
N SER A 36 -4.70 5.76 11.86
CA SER A 36 -5.42 6.99 11.48
C SER A 36 -5.44 7.19 9.93
N PRO A 37 -6.20 8.13 9.33
CA PRO A 37 -6.60 7.99 7.92
C PRO A 37 -5.48 8.18 6.88
N PHE A 38 -4.25 8.54 7.28
CA PHE A 38 -3.11 8.70 6.37
C PHE A 38 -1.83 8.20 7.01
N SER A 39 -1.32 7.07 6.54
CA SER A 39 -0.11 6.46 7.10
C SER A 39 1.17 6.86 6.38
N THR A 40 1.13 7.19 5.09
CA THR A 40 2.29 7.75 4.35
C THR A 40 1.81 8.61 3.18
N GLN A 41 2.39 9.81 3.02
CA GLN A 41 2.09 10.74 1.93
C GLN A 41 3.37 11.16 1.21
N PHE A 42 3.31 11.18 -0.12
CA PHE A 42 4.31 11.72 -1.03
C PHE A 42 3.67 12.82 -1.87
N ASP A 43 4.18 14.06 -1.82
CA ASP A 43 3.64 15.16 -2.65
C ASP A 43 4.28 15.22 -4.05
N ARG A 44 5.17 14.27 -4.35
CA ARG A 44 5.94 14.13 -5.59
C ARG A 44 5.87 12.67 -6.07
N PRO A 45 6.28 12.39 -7.34
CA PRO A 45 6.21 11.03 -7.87
C PRO A 45 6.86 10.01 -6.96
N PHE A 46 6.14 8.91 -6.72
CA PHE A 46 6.60 7.76 -5.96
C PHE A 46 6.95 6.62 -6.93
N THR A 47 8.12 6.03 -6.76
CA THR A 47 8.56 4.88 -7.57
C THR A 47 8.85 3.71 -6.65
N GLN A 48 8.04 2.66 -6.75
CA GLN A 48 8.38 1.34 -6.25
C GLN A 48 9.28 0.66 -7.28
N SER A 49 10.54 0.41 -6.94
CA SER A 49 11.45 -0.28 -7.85
C SER A 49 11.27 -1.80 -7.80
N ALA A 50 11.83 -2.50 -8.77
CA ALA A 50 11.78 -3.97 -8.87
C ALA A 50 12.29 -4.72 -7.62
N THR A 51 13.21 -4.12 -6.86
CA THR A 51 13.75 -4.72 -5.64
C THR A 51 13.03 -4.28 -4.37
N GLY A 52 12.12 -3.30 -4.48
CA GLY A 52 11.43 -2.73 -3.34
C GLY A 52 10.28 -3.60 -2.85
N THR A 53 10.01 -3.51 -1.55
CA THR A 53 8.78 -4.04 -0.94
C THR A 53 7.97 -2.91 -0.28
N LEU A 54 6.67 -2.86 -0.56
CA LEU A 54 5.69 -2.05 0.16
C LEU A 54 4.79 -3.00 0.96
N SER A 55 4.90 -2.95 2.28
CA SER A 55 4.15 -3.77 3.24
C SER A 55 3.10 -2.91 3.91
N LEU A 56 1.83 -3.30 3.83
CA LEU A 56 0.69 -2.57 4.38
C LEU A 56 -0.12 -3.45 5.34
N ASP A 57 -0.47 -2.90 6.50
CA ASP A 57 -1.30 -3.61 7.48
C ASP A 57 -2.79 -3.31 7.27
N ILE A 58 -3.63 -4.31 7.45
CA ILE A 58 -5.10 -4.22 7.47
C ILE A 58 -5.62 -4.88 8.73
N GLY A 59 -6.30 -4.10 9.59
CA GLY A 59 -6.90 -4.55 10.84
C GLY A 59 -8.42 -4.41 10.87
N GLY A 60 -9.06 -4.06 9.76
CA GLY A 60 -10.50 -3.88 9.65
C GLY A 60 -10.92 -3.09 8.42
N THR A 61 -12.24 -2.91 8.25
CA THR A 61 -12.83 -2.24 7.07
C THR A 61 -12.99 -0.73 7.22
N SER A 62 -12.79 -0.18 8.41
CA SER A 62 -12.78 1.27 8.61
C SER A 62 -11.43 1.85 8.15
N ALA A 63 -11.43 3.04 7.55
CA ALA A 63 -10.21 3.70 7.07
C ALA A 63 -9.10 3.84 8.13
N ALA A 64 -9.47 3.93 9.42
CA ALA A 64 -8.49 3.99 10.51
C ALA A 64 -7.69 2.69 10.71
N ASN A 65 -8.20 1.58 10.16
CA ASN A 65 -7.63 0.24 10.29
C ASN A 65 -7.02 -0.25 8.96
N ILE A 66 -6.83 0.64 7.99
CA ILE A 66 -6.27 0.31 6.68
C ILE A 66 -5.03 1.18 6.52
N ALA A 67 -3.87 0.56 6.34
CA ALA A 67 -2.69 1.29 5.92
C ALA A 67 -2.84 1.72 4.45
N THR A 68 -2.67 3.01 4.20
CA THR A 68 -2.81 3.62 2.87
C THR A 68 -1.60 4.50 2.56
N VAL A 69 -1.12 4.42 1.33
CA VAL A 69 -0.12 5.35 0.77
C VAL A 69 -0.81 6.36 -0.13
N ASP A 70 -0.64 7.65 0.14
CA ASP A 70 -1.11 8.72 -0.73
C ASP A 70 0.06 9.33 -1.52
N VAL A 71 -0.05 9.40 -2.84
CA VAL A 71 0.95 10.03 -3.72
C VAL A 71 0.53 11.47 -4.09
N GLY A 72 -0.41 12.08 -3.38
CA GLY A 72 -0.66 13.53 -3.41
C GLY A 72 -1.06 14.07 -4.80
N GLY A 73 -1.70 13.24 -5.63
CA GLY A 73 -2.00 13.56 -7.03
C GLY A 73 -0.82 13.43 -8.01
N GLY A 74 0.32 12.92 -7.55
CA GLY A 74 1.49 12.58 -8.35
C GLY A 74 1.37 11.26 -9.10
N VAL A 75 2.45 10.88 -9.79
CA VAL A 75 2.57 9.61 -10.52
C VAL A 75 3.11 8.52 -9.60
N ALA A 76 2.43 7.38 -9.53
CA ALA A 76 2.93 6.15 -8.92
C ALA A 76 3.51 5.23 -10.01
N ASN A 77 4.83 5.01 -9.98
CA ASN A 77 5.48 4.00 -10.82
C ASN A 77 5.64 2.72 -9.99
N LEU A 78 4.97 1.64 -10.39
CA LEU A 78 4.88 0.42 -9.59
C LEU A 78 5.60 -0.75 -10.27
N ASP A 79 6.37 -1.47 -9.46
CA ASP A 79 7.08 -2.72 -9.74
C ASP A 79 7.31 -3.41 -8.38
N GLY A 80 8.13 -4.46 -8.34
CA GLY A 80 8.56 -5.10 -7.09
C GLY A 80 7.40 -5.77 -6.36
N THR A 81 7.44 -5.73 -5.03
CA THR A 81 6.52 -6.50 -4.17
C THR A 81 5.54 -5.60 -3.43
N LEU A 82 4.25 -5.95 -3.50
CA LEU A 82 3.24 -5.57 -2.51
C LEU A 82 3.09 -6.70 -1.50
N GLU A 83 3.08 -6.36 -0.22
CA GLU A 83 2.82 -7.29 0.88
C GLU A 83 1.68 -6.76 1.74
N ILE A 84 0.75 -7.64 2.12
CA ILE A 84 -0.38 -7.31 2.98
C ILE A 84 -0.29 -8.12 4.26
N ASN A 85 -0.45 -7.48 5.41
CA ASN A 85 -0.53 -8.15 6.70
C ASN A 85 -1.92 -7.97 7.33
N LEU A 86 -2.54 -9.06 7.76
CA LEU A 86 -3.72 -8.98 8.61
C LEU A 86 -3.28 -8.84 10.07
N VAL A 87 -3.78 -7.81 10.76
CA VAL A 87 -3.42 -7.52 12.16
C VAL A 87 -4.63 -7.62 13.08
N SER A 88 -4.39 -7.78 14.38
CA SER A 88 -5.45 -7.89 15.41
C SER A 88 -6.46 -9.01 15.15
N ASP A 89 -5.99 -10.14 14.60
CA ASP A 89 -6.82 -11.29 14.23
C ASP A 89 -7.96 -10.94 13.23
N PHE A 90 -7.77 -9.89 12.43
CA PHE A 90 -8.75 -9.50 11.44
C PHE A 90 -8.88 -10.56 10.35
N ASP A 91 -10.12 -10.98 10.12
CA ASP A 91 -10.51 -11.96 9.11
C ASP A 91 -11.41 -11.24 8.08
N PRO A 92 -10.86 -10.84 6.92
CA PRO A 92 -11.61 -10.22 5.83
C PRO A 92 -12.71 -11.16 5.32
N SER A 93 -13.80 -10.62 4.80
CA SER A 93 -14.89 -11.42 4.21
C SER A 93 -15.26 -10.91 2.83
N VAL A 94 -15.82 -11.79 1.99
CA VAL A 94 -16.31 -11.43 0.65
C VAL A 94 -17.13 -10.12 0.67
N GLY A 95 -16.77 -9.20 -0.22
CA GLY A 95 -17.37 -7.87 -0.34
C GLY A 95 -16.66 -6.79 0.50
N ASN A 96 -15.67 -7.15 1.31
CA ASN A 96 -14.78 -6.17 1.93
C ASN A 96 -13.86 -5.56 0.86
N SER A 97 -13.62 -4.24 0.97
CA SER A 97 -12.80 -3.47 0.04
C SER A 97 -11.92 -2.50 0.80
N PHE A 98 -10.66 -2.41 0.40
CA PHE A 98 -9.62 -1.65 1.09
C PHE A 98 -8.88 -0.77 0.07
N VAL A 99 -8.93 0.56 0.27
CA VAL A 99 -8.12 1.49 -0.53
C VAL A 99 -6.70 1.51 0.05
N ILE A 100 -5.76 0.91 -0.68
CA ILE A 100 -4.38 0.73 -0.18
C ILE A 100 -3.41 1.78 -0.73
N MET A 101 -3.75 2.42 -1.84
CA MET A 101 -2.96 3.51 -2.42
C MET A 101 -3.84 4.49 -3.20
N THR A 102 -3.54 5.79 -3.10
CA THR A 102 -4.13 6.86 -3.92
C THR A 102 -3.06 7.60 -4.73
N TYR A 103 -3.38 8.01 -5.94
CA TYR A 103 -2.46 8.71 -6.85
C TYR A 103 -3.20 9.55 -7.90
N GLY A 104 -2.49 10.47 -8.55
CA GLY A 104 -3.04 11.19 -9.72
C GLY A 104 -3.01 10.36 -10.99
N SER A 105 -2.02 9.48 -11.12
CA SER A 105 -1.93 8.48 -12.19
C SER A 105 -0.95 7.36 -11.80
N ARG A 106 -1.01 6.24 -12.52
CA ARG A 106 -0.15 5.08 -12.31
C ARG A 106 0.52 4.63 -13.61
N SER A 107 1.74 4.16 -13.49
CA SER A 107 2.44 3.37 -14.50
C SER A 107 2.91 2.05 -13.88
N GLY A 108 2.69 0.92 -14.57
CA GLY A 108 3.06 -0.41 -14.06
C GLY A 108 2.12 -0.97 -12.98
N THR A 109 2.41 -2.19 -12.53
CA THR A 109 1.74 -2.93 -11.43
C THR A 109 2.82 -3.45 -10.48
N PHE A 110 2.44 -3.87 -9.28
CA PHE A 110 3.35 -4.73 -8.51
C PHE A 110 3.60 -6.02 -9.31
N SER A 111 4.86 -6.47 -9.33
CA SER A 111 5.27 -7.68 -10.04
C SER A 111 5.09 -8.93 -9.17
N THR A 112 5.00 -8.74 -7.85
CA THR A 112 4.79 -9.80 -6.86
C THR A 112 3.78 -9.32 -5.82
N GLU A 113 2.83 -10.19 -5.51
CA GLU A 113 1.78 -9.98 -4.51
C GLU A 113 1.98 -11.04 -3.41
N ASP A 114 2.44 -10.61 -2.24
CA ASP A 114 2.57 -11.44 -1.05
C ASP A 114 1.35 -11.16 -0.16
N LEU A 115 0.28 -11.92 -0.40
CA LEU A 115 -1.02 -11.71 0.22
C LEU A 115 -1.28 -12.82 1.24
N PRO A 116 -1.86 -12.48 2.41
CA PRO A 116 -2.13 -13.46 3.46
C PRO A 116 -3.24 -14.41 2.98
N PRO A 117 -3.21 -15.68 3.44
CA PRO A 117 -4.26 -16.62 3.10
C PRO A 117 -5.61 -16.13 3.62
N LEU A 118 -6.66 -16.40 2.83
CA LEU A 118 -8.05 -16.18 3.21
C LEU A 118 -8.74 -17.52 3.48
N ASP A 119 -9.96 -17.43 4.00
CA ASP A 119 -10.81 -18.59 4.22
C ASP A 119 -11.19 -19.31 2.91
N ALA A 120 -11.61 -20.56 3.04
CA ALA A 120 -11.94 -21.39 1.89
C ALA A 120 -13.14 -20.81 1.11
N GLY A 121 -12.95 -20.57 -0.19
CA GLY A 121 -13.97 -19.95 -1.04
C GLY A 121 -13.84 -18.43 -1.16
N GLU A 122 -12.75 -17.86 -0.65
CA GLU A 122 -12.42 -16.44 -0.81
C GLU A 122 -11.11 -16.27 -1.59
N ALA A 123 -10.98 -15.13 -2.27
CA ALA A 123 -9.77 -14.71 -2.95
C ALA A 123 -9.56 -13.20 -2.87
N TRP A 124 -8.30 -12.79 -2.93
CA TRP A 124 -7.94 -11.40 -3.11
C TRP A 124 -8.06 -10.98 -4.58
N MET A 125 -8.59 -9.78 -4.80
CA MET A 125 -8.62 -9.14 -6.10
C MET A 125 -8.04 -7.73 -5.99
N LEU A 126 -6.94 -7.47 -6.70
CA LEU A 126 -6.39 -6.13 -6.84
C LEU A 126 -6.99 -5.43 -8.06
N ASN A 127 -7.67 -4.31 -7.80
CA ASN A 127 -8.17 -3.43 -8.85
C ASN A 127 -7.29 -2.18 -8.93
N TYR A 128 -6.65 -1.98 -10.07
CA TYR A 128 -5.86 -0.80 -10.33
C TYR A 128 -6.70 0.24 -11.10
N ASN A 129 -7.33 1.14 -10.37
CA ASN A 129 -8.20 2.17 -10.91
C ASN A 129 -7.39 3.39 -11.40
N ALA A 130 -8.10 4.37 -11.97
CA ALA A 130 -7.49 5.59 -12.52
C ALA A 130 -6.73 6.40 -11.46
N ASN A 131 -7.21 6.40 -10.20
CA ASN A 131 -6.69 7.24 -9.12
C ASN A 131 -6.40 6.50 -7.81
N ASP A 132 -6.64 5.19 -7.76
CA ASP A 132 -6.39 4.39 -6.57
C ASP A 132 -6.15 2.92 -6.92
N ILE A 133 -5.68 2.18 -5.92
CA ILE A 133 -5.70 0.72 -5.91
C ILE A 133 -6.64 0.28 -4.80
N THR A 134 -7.62 -0.54 -5.15
CA THR A 134 -8.47 -1.24 -4.19
C THR A 134 -8.11 -2.71 -4.12
N LEU A 135 -7.96 -3.21 -2.90
CA LEU A 135 -7.85 -4.63 -2.60
C LEU A 135 -9.23 -5.11 -2.13
N GLU A 136 -9.77 -6.12 -2.79
CA GLU A 136 -11.10 -6.65 -2.51
C GLU A 136 -11.04 -8.13 -2.15
N VAL A 137 -11.95 -8.55 -1.28
CA VAL A 137 -12.21 -9.96 -1.03
C VAL A 137 -13.39 -10.37 -1.91
N VAL A 138 -13.18 -11.35 -2.76
CA VAL A 138 -14.17 -11.86 -3.71
C VAL A 138 -14.39 -13.35 -3.54
N SER A 139 -15.53 -13.84 -4.04
CA SER A 139 -15.66 -15.26 -4.34
C SER A 139 -14.86 -15.57 -5.62
N PRO A 140 -14.02 -16.62 -5.66
CA PRO A 140 -13.34 -17.09 -6.85
C PRO A 140 -14.30 -17.45 -8.00
#